data_AF-A0A971CVR0-F1
#
_entry.id   AF-A0A971CVR0-F1
#
_cell.length_a   1.000
_cell.length_b   1.000
_cell.length_c   1.000
_cell.angle_alpha   90.00
_cell.angle_beta   90.00
_cell.angle_gamma   90.00
#
_symmetry.space_group_name_H-M   'P 1'
#
loop_
_entity.id
_entity.type
_entity.pdbx_description
1 polymer ?
#
loop_
_entity_poly.entity_id
_entity_poly.type
_entity_poly.pdbx_seq_one_letter_code
_entity_poly.pdbx_strand_id
1 'polypeptide(L)'
;MAATRARMRLAPTEPGRMLLLGTIFFGLAAQIVPAFGVLSALVVVMLTVLVVGFVLRPRVDVTAHLPDHVVAGQEAQFRYAIRNVARVPAYDLSVRLAGLPATIEQVGGPETIARLGPGQSVQVVATVRAGRRGSHLIPLPICESSFPFNLLRFSCVRKDRQTLTVRPVFYRLQMRLSHLAAESRYGLSGSAGRAEVSPEYAGNRPFLPGDSPRRIDTRAWARLSVPATKQYHNDSDSHVGLVLDTRIESAKVRSGAQEIPELEAAVSLCASIAFTIQRHCLIDWLLAGAELHDLATWPRTMRVDRVHEILATVEPAERYDWDRMADALANRFRRMSEVVFVLLRWDQTYSDLLELAVAARCRCTAYTVVAPGADRPKGETVRVGSSMVMSVGTPEEILAGRLGPL
;
A
#
# COMPACT_ATOMS: atom_id res chain seq x y z
N MET A 1 -15.99 -17.40 -18.55
CA MET A 1 -16.05 -16.40 -17.46
C MET A 1 -17.43 -16.48 -16.83
N ALA A 2 -17.55 -17.08 -15.65
CA ALA A 2 -18.81 -17.19 -14.94
C ALA A 2 -19.26 -15.78 -14.52
N ALA A 3 -20.35 -15.28 -15.10
CA ALA A 3 -20.95 -14.01 -14.71
C ALA A 3 -21.42 -14.13 -13.26
N THR A 4 -20.64 -13.57 -12.32
CA THR A 4 -21.04 -13.47 -10.91
C THR A 4 -22.39 -12.76 -10.87
N ARG A 5 -23.46 -13.49 -10.55
CA ARG A 5 -24.84 -12.98 -10.58
C ARG A 5 -24.94 -11.74 -9.70
N ALA A 6 -25.08 -10.57 -10.31
CA ALA A 6 -25.40 -9.35 -9.60
C ALA A 6 -26.75 -9.52 -8.91
N ARG A 7 -26.81 -9.25 -7.61
CA ARG A 7 -28.07 -9.28 -6.86
C ARG A 7 -28.72 -7.92 -6.98
N MET A 8 -29.94 -7.90 -7.50
CA MET A 8 -30.78 -6.71 -7.54
C MET A 8 -31.34 -6.46 -6.14
N ARG A 9 -31.25 -5.22 -5.63
CA ARG A 9 -31.99 -4.81 -4.44
C ARG A 9 -32.85 -3.59 -4.78
N LEU A 10 -34.08 -3.61 -4.27
CA LEU A 10 -35.03 -2.52 -4.35
C LEU A 10 -35.20 -1.92 -2.95
N ALA A 11 -35.13 -0.60 -2.84
CA ALA A 11 -35.39 0.11 -1.58
C ALA A 11 -36.10 1.44 -1.85
N PRO A 12 -37.10 1.84 -1.04
CA PRO A 12 -37.69 3.17 -1.17
C PRO A 12 -36.71 4.25 -0.70
N THR A 13 -36.76 5.42 -1.34
CA THR A 13 -36.06 6.64 -0.90
C THR A 13 -36.84 7.31 0.23
N GLU A 14 -36.32 8.41 0.80
CA GLU A 14 -37.08 9.21 1.77
C GLU A 14 -38.38 9.78 1.16
N PRO A 15 -38.37 10.43 -0.02
CA PRO A 15 -39.61 10.83 -0.70
C PRO A 15 -40.54 9.65 -0.99
N GLY A 16 -39.99 8.51 -1.41
CA GLY A 16 -40.78 7.29 -1.65
C GLY A 16 -41.46 6.75 -0.40
N ARG A 17 -40.77 6.81 0.76
CA ARG A 17 -41.34 6.44 2.06
C ARG A 17 -42.47 7.39 2.46
N MET A 18 -42.28 8.70 2.29
CA MET A 18 -43.34 9.68 2.55
C MET A 18 -44.56 9.45 1.65
N LEU A 19 -44.34 9.17 0.37
CA LEU A 19 -45.43 8.87 -0.57
C LEU A 19 -46.17 7.58 -0.19
N LEU A 20 -45.46 6.54 0.24
CA LEU A 20 -46.06 5.30 0.75
C LEU A 20 -46.92 5.56 2.00
N LEU A 21 -46.40 6.31 2.97
CA LEU A 21 -47.15 6.69 4.18
C LEU A 21 -48.37 7.53 3.84
N GLY A 22 -48.24 8.50 2.93
CA GLY A 22 -49.36 9.29 2.44
C GLY A 22 -50.41 8.44 1.75
N THR A 23 -49.99 7.46 0.93
CA THR A 23 -50.92 6.52 0.26
C THR A 23 -51.68 5.68 1.28
N ILE A 24 -51.02 5.21 2.35
CA ILE A 24 -51.68 4.48 3.45
C ILE A 24 -52.66 5.39 4.20
N PHE A 25 -52.25 6.63 4.52
CA PHE A 25 -53.09 7.60 5.20
C PHE A 25 -54.34 7.94 4.40
N PHE A 26 -54.20 8.27 3.12
CA PHE A 26 -55.34 8.53 2.23
C PHE A 26 -56.19 7.28 2.00
N GLY A 27 -55.60 6.09 2.04
CA GLY A 27 -56.33 4.82 1.99
C GLY A 27 -57.24 4.61 3.21
N LEU A 28 -56.76 4.99 4.40
CA LEU A 28 -57.56 4.96 5.63
C LEU A 28 -58.62 6.09 5.64
N ALA A 29 -58.23 7.30 5.26
CA ALA A 29 -59.13 8.45 5.20
C ALA A 29 -60.26 8.25 4.16
N ALA A 30 -59.99 7.52 3.07
CA ALA A 30 -60.98 7.18 2.06
C ALA A 30 -62.20 6.39 2.59
N GLN A 31 -62.06 5.75 3.76
CA GLN A 31 -63.16 5.05 4.44
C GLN A 31 -64.16 6.01 5.10
N ILE A 32 -63.73 7.23 5.41
CA ILE A 32 -64.52 8.25 6.13
C ILE A 32 -64.96 9.35 5.16
N VAL A 33 -64.04 9.79 4.30
CA VAL A 33 -64.25 10.85 3.30
C VAL A 33 -64.00 10.26 1.92
N PRO A 34 -64.88 10.44 0.92
CA PRO A 34 -64.72 9.87 -0.41
C PRO A 34 -63.56 10.53 -1.19
N ALA A 35 -62.33 10.15 -0.84
CA ALA A 35 -61.07 10.65 -1.41
C ALA A 35 -60.43 9.68 -2.42
N PHE A 36 -61.25 8.81 -3.05
CA PHE A 36 -60.79 7.75 -3.95
C PHE A 36 -59.99 8.26 -5.17
N GLY A 37 -60.25 9.49 -5.62
CA GLY A 37 -59.49 10.12 -6.71
C GLY A 37 -58.02 10.36 -6.35
N VAL A 38 -57.74 10.84 -5.13
CA VAL A 38 -56.37 11.07 -4.66
C VAL A 38 -55.64 9.74 -4.45
N LEU A 39 -56.31 8.77 -3.83
CA LEU A 39 -55.73 7.44 -3.60
C LEU A 39 -55.36 6.75 -4.92
N SER A 40 -56.26 6.76 -5.90
CA SER A 40 -56.00 6.15 -7.22
C SER A 40 -54.84 6.83 -7.95
N ALA A 41 -54.75 8.17 -7.91
CA ALA A 41 -53.62 8.90 -8.47
C ALA A 41 -52.28 8.51 -7.83
N LEU A 42 -52.23 8.44 -6.50
CA LEU A 42 -51.02 8.03 -5.76
C LEU A 42 -50.58 6.60 -6.10
N VAL A 43 -51.54 5.67 -6.17
CA VAL A 43 -51.26 4.27 -6.56
C VAL A 43 -50.76 4.19 -7.99
N VAL A 44 -51.36 4.92 -8.93
CA VAL A 44 -50.92 4.96 -10.34
C VAL A 44 -49.50 5.51 -10.45
N VAL A 45 -49.16 6.58 -9.73
CA VAL A 45 -47.79 7.11 -9.70
C VAL A 45 -46.81 6.07 -9.17
N MET A 46 -47.12 5.40 -8.06
CA MET A 46 -46.24 4.39 -7.48
C MET A 46 -46.04 3.18 -8.41
N LEU A 47 -47.11 2.72 -9.07
CA LEU A 47 -47.06 1.62 -10.03
C LEU A 47 -46.25 2.02 -11.27
N THR A 48 -46.42 3.25 -11.75
CA THR A 48 -45.64 3.79 -12.88
C THR A 48 -44.15 3.83 -12.54
N VAL A 49 -43.78 4.33 -11.36
CA VAL A 49 -42.40 4.35 -10.89
C VAL A 49 -41.82 2.94 -10.80
N LEU A 50 -42.59 2.00 -10.24
CA LEU A 50 -42.15 0.60 -10.09
C LEU A 50 -41.92 -0.05 -11.46
N VAL A 51 -42.85 0.10 -12.40
CA VAL A 51 -42.77 -0.50 -13.74
C VAL A 51 -41.64 0.15 -14.54
N VAL A 52 -41.62 1.49 -14.62
CA VAL A 52 -40.59 2.24 -15.37
C VAL A 52 -39.20 1.98 -14.77
N GLY A 53 -39.06 2.05 -13.45
CA GLY A 53 -37.80 1.77 -12.76
C GLY A 53 -37.34 0.31 -12.91
N PHE A 54 -38.27 -0.66 -12.96
CA PHE A 54 -37.93 -2.06 -13.23
C PHE A 54 -37.48 -2.30 -14.67
N VAL A 55 -38.08 -1.62 -15.65
CA VAL A 55 -37.71 -1.69 -17.07
C VAL A 55 -36.34 -1.02 -17.30
N LEU A 56 -36.15 0.17 -16.75
CA LEU A 56 -34.93 0.99 -16.89
C LEU A 56 -33.88 0.70 -15.81
N ARG A 57 -34.03 -0.42 -15.09
CA ARG A 57 -33.12 -0.79 -14.01
C ARG A 57 -31.67 -0.87 -14.49
N PRO A 58 -30.70 -0.42 -13.67
CA PRO A 58 -29.31 -0.45 -14.06
C PRO A 58 -28.81 -1.89 -14.14
N ARG A 59 -28.37 -2.29 -15.35
CA ARG A 59 -27.55 -3.48 -15.55
C ARG A 59 -26.20 -3.03 -16.09
N VAL A 60 -25.27 -2.85 -15.17
CA VAL A 60 -23.94 -2.33 -15.48
C VAL A 60 -22.87 -3.35 -15.14
N ASP A 61 -21.85 -3.41 -15.98
CA ASP A 61 -20.60 -4.06 -15.68
C ASP A 61 -19.62 -3.01 -15.15
N VAL A 62 -18.86 -3.37 -14.12
CA VAL A 62 -17.98 -2.46 -13.40
C VAL A 62 -16.61 -3.09 -13.31
N THR A 63 -15.62 -2.40 -13.84
CA THR A 63 -14.21 -2.79 -13.75
C THR A 63 -13.47 -1.75 -12.92
N ALA A 64 -12.91 -2.17 -11.80
CA ALA A 64 -12.09 -1.32 -10.95
C ALA A 64 -10.63 -1.36 -11.41
N HIS A 65 -10.06 -0.18 -11.59
CA HIS A 65 -8.65 0.08 -11.85
C HIS A 65 -8.11 0.83 -10.63
N LEU A 66 -7.74 0.05 -9.61
CA LEU A 66 -7.11 0.57 -8.41
C LEU A 66 -5.62 0.82 -8.67
N PRO A 67 -5.01 1.82 -8.01
CA PRO A 67 -3.55 1.94 -8.00
C PRO A 67 -2.93 0.70 -7.35
N ASP A 68 -1.73 0.31 -7.79
CA ASP A 68 -1.01 -0.86 -7.27
C ASP A 68 -0.73 -0.74 -5.77
N HIS A 69 -0.48 0.49 -5.31
CA HIS A 69 -0.27 0.80 -3.90
C HIS A 69 -0.75 2.22 -3.56
N VAL A 70 -1.06 2.43 -2.28
CA VAL A 70 -1.40 3.75 -1.69
C VAL A 70 -0.55 3.95 -0.45
N VAL A 71 -0.17 5.19 -0.13
CA VAL A 71 0.55 5.50 1.11
C VAL A 71 -0.45 5.86 2.20
N ALA A 72 -0.27 5.33 3.41
CA ALA A 72 -1.12 5.66 4.55
C ALA A 72 -1.16 7.19 4.80
N GLY A 73 -2.35 7.70 5.08
CA GLY A 73 -2.64 9.12 5.29
C GLY A 73 -2.80 9.95 4.01
N GLN A 74 -2.42 9.43 2.83
CA GLN A 74 -2.56 10.16 1.57
C GLN A 74 -3.89 9.86 0.87
N GLU A 75 -4.38 10.84 0.11
CA GLU A 75 -5.53 10.68 -0.77
C GLU A 75 -5.14 9.96 -2.05
N ALA A 76 -5.94 8.97 -2.43
CA ALA A 76 -5.77 8.18 -3.65
C ALA A 76 -7.05 8.17 -4.47
N GLN A 77 -6.89 8.19 -5.79
CA GLN A 77 -7.99 8.15 -6.74
C GLN A 77 -8.26 6.72 -7.20
N PHE A 78 -9.43 6.19 -6.89
CA PHE A 78 -9.91 4.92 -7.41
C PHE A 78 -10.71 5.16 -8.69
N ARG A 79 -10.26 4.55 -9.79
CA ARG A 79 -10.88 4.71 -11.10
C ARG A 79 -11.75 3.51 -11.43
N TYR A 80 -13.01 3.76 -11.73
CA TYR A 80 -13.99 2.73 -12.09
C TYR A 80 -14.46 2.98 -13.51
N ALA A 81 -14.33 1.98 -14.38
CA ALA A 81 -14.98 2.01 -15.68
C ALA A 81 -16.32 1.28 -15.57
N ILE A 82 -17.40 1.99 -15.88
CA ILE A 82 -18.77 1.50 -15.77
C ILE A 82 -19.33 1.40 -17.17
N ARG A 83 -19.78 0.21 -17.55
CA ARG A 83 -20.37 -0.05 -18.86
C ARG A 83 -21.81 -0.49 -18.71
N ASN A 84 -22.72 0.17 -19.43
CA ASN A 84 -24.11 -0.29 -19.50
C ASN A 84 -24.21 -1.50 -20.44
N VAL A 85 -24.57 -2.66 -19.88
CA VAL A 85 -24.76 -3.91 -20.63
C VAL A 85 -26.22 -4.17 -20.96
N ALA A 86 -27.15 -3.30 -20.54
CA ALA A 86 -28.55 -3.37 -20.92
C ALA A 86 -28.77 -2.89 -22.35
N ARG A 87 -29.92 -3.29 -22.93
CA ARG A 87 -30.44 -2.73 -24.19
C ARG A 87 -31.16 -1.38 -24.01
N VAL A 88 -31.28 -0.91 -22.77
CA VAL A 88 -31.96 0.34 -22.40
C VAL A 88 -30.98 1.28 -21.70
N PRO A 89 -31.16 2.61 -21.81
CA PRO A 89 -30.34 3.56 -21.08
C PRO A 89 -30.58 3.46 -19.57
N ALA A 90 -29.54 3.71 -18.79
CA ALA A 90 -29.63 3.94 -17.35
C ALA A 90 -29.65 5.45 -17.08
N TYR A 91 -30.51 5.89 -16.18
CA TYR A 91 -30.65 7.30 -15.77
C TYR A 91 -30.36 7.44 -14.29
N ASP A 92 -29.91 8.63 -13.89
CA ASP A 92 -29.60 9.00 -12.50
C ASP A 92 -28.81 7.90 -11.78
N LEU A 93 -27.74 7.43 -12.41
CA LEU A 93 -26.91 6.35 -11.90
C LEU A 93 -25.92 6.94 -10.89
N SER A 94 -26.15 6.70 -9.61
CA SER A 94 -25.18 6.99 -8.56
C SER A 94 -24.30 5.78 -8.30
N VAL A 95 -23.04 6.07 -8.01
CA VAL A 95 -22.02 5.08 -7.69
C VAL A 95 -21.67 5.29 -6.24
N ARG A 96 -21.66 4.22 -5.43
CA ARG A 96 -21.38 4.32 -4.00
C ARG A 96 -20.42 3.23 -3.57
N LEU A 97 -19.33 3.61 -2.93
CA LEU A 97 -18.43 2.65 -2.30
C LEU A 97 -19.01 2.26 -0.94
N ALA A 98 -19.65 1.10 -0.88
CA ALA A 98 -20.20 0.57 0.36
C ALA A 98 -19.36 -0.61 0.87
N GLY A 99 -19.20 -0.72 2.19
CA GLY A 99 -18.45 -1.82 2.80
C GLY A 99 -16.93 -1.70 2.68
N LEU A 100 -16.43 -0.46 2.59
CA LEU A 100 -15.01 -0.18 2.80
C LEU A 100 -14.59 -0.60 4.22
N PRO A 101 -13.36 -1.10 4.41
CA PRO A 101 -12.80 -1.31 5.75
C PRO A 101 -12.86 -0.01 6.55
N ALA A 102 -13.04 -0.08 7.88
CA ALA A 102 -13.10 1.11 8.76
C ALA A 102 -11.87 2.02 8.66
N THR A 103 -10.75 1.44 8.23
CA THR A 103 -9.49 2.11 7.96
C THR A 103 -9.50 3.01 6.72
N ILE A 104 -10.41 2.80 5.77
CA ILE A 104 -10.42 3.51 4.48
C ILE A 104 -11.66 4.37 4.41
N GLU A 105 -11.44 5.68 4.38
CA GLU A 105 -12.48 6.68 4.30
C GLU A 105 -12.63 7.15 2.85
N GLN A 106 -13.88 7.36 2.42
CA GLN A 106 -14.16 8.04 1.17
C GLN A 106 -14.21 9.55 1.42
N VAL A 107 -13.26 10.29 0.84
CA VAL A 107 -13.15 11.74 1.00
C VAL A 107 -13.89 12.49 -0.11
N GLY A 108 -13.96 11.90 -1.31
CA GLY A 108 -14.54 12.57 -2.46
C GLY A 108 -15.16 11.62 -3.49
N GLY A 109 -16.09 12.17 -4.26
CA GLY A 109 -16.84 11.43 -5.27
C GLY A 109 -17.74 10.32 -4.68
N PRO A 110 -18.34 9.48 -5.53
CA PRO A 110 -18.34 9.56 -6.99
C PRO A 110 -19.53 10.41 -7.48
N GLU A 111 -19.37 11.06 -8.62
CA GLU A 111 -20.45 11.87 -9.20
C GLU A 111 -21.58 11.00 -9.77
N THR A 112 -22.79 11.56 -9.76
CA THR A 112 -23.97 10.94 -10.35
C THR A 112 -23.93 11.08 -11.87
N ILE A 113 -24.10 9.96 -12.58
CA ILE A 113 -24.19 9.95 -14.04
C ILE A 113 -25.65 10.14 -14.44
N ALA A 114 -25.99 11.31 -15.00
CA ALA A 114 -27.36 11.64 -15.40
C ALA A 114 -27.93 10.64 -16.43
N ARG A 115 -27.12 10.20 -17.40
CA ARG A 115 -27.53 9.25 -18.44
C ARG A 115 -26.35 8.42 -18.93
N LEU A 116 -26.55 7.12 -19.02
CA LEU A 116 -25.62 6.17 -19.63
C LEU A 116 -26.36 5.32 -20.68
N GLY A 117 -26.06 5.56 -21.95
CA GLY A 117 -26.69 4.88 -23.08
C GLY A 117 -26.38 3.38 -23.15
N PRO A 118 -27.16 2.58 -23.90
CA PRO A 118 -26.89 1.16 -24.11
C PRO A 118 -25.48 0.94 -24.69
N GLY A 119 -24.69 0.06 -24.08
CA GLY A 119 -23.32 -0.24 -24.52
C GLY A 119 -22.28 0.84 -24.21
N GLN A 120 -22.69 2.02 -23.75
CA GLN A 120 -21.81 3.13 -23.42
C GLN A 120 -21.00 2.82 -22.16
N SER A 121 -19.75 3.30 -22.15
CA SER A 121 -18.85 3.24 -20.99
C SER A 121 -18.52 4.64 -20.50
N VAL A 122 -18.42 4.80 -19.19
CA VAL A 122 -18.00 6.04 -18.53
C VAL A 122 -16.98 5.72 -17.44
N GLN A 123 -16.00 6.61 -17.25
CA GLN A 123 -15.06 6.51 -16.15
C GLN A 123 -15.52 7.39 -14.99
N VAL A 124 -15.52 6.83 -13.80
CA VAL A 124 -15.87 7.51 -12.56
C VAL A 124 -14.69 7.42 -11.61
N VAL A 125 -14.39 8.52 -10.93
CA VAL A 125 -13.32 8.60 -9.95
C VAL A 125 -13.91 8.78 -8.56
N ALA A 126 -13.42 8.00 -7.60
CA ALA A 126 -13.68 8.19 -6.19
C ALA A 126 -12.36 8.48 -5.47
N THR A 127 -12.33 9.49 -4.63
CA THR A 127 -11.17 9.83 -3.81
C THR A 127 -11.33 9.17 -2.45
N VAL A 128 -10.33 8.37 -2.07
CA VAL A 128 -10.29 7.70 -0.76
C VAL A 128 -9.02 8.06 -0.02
N ARG A 129 -9.05 7.94 1.31
CA ARG A 129 -7.89 8.10 2.18
C ARG A 129 -7.77 6.87 3.06
N ALA A 130 -6.64 6.19 2.98
CA ALA A 130 -6.36 5.03 3.82
C ALA A 130 -5.67 5.49 5.12
N GLY A 131 -6.31 5.30 6.27
CA GLY A 131 -5.77 5.70 7.57
C GLY A 131 -4.60 4.84 8.05
N ARG A 132 -4.61 3.53 7.74
CA ARG A 132 -3.65 2.55 8.23
C ARG A 132 -3.03 1.73 7.10
N ARG A 133 -1.74 1.42 7.25
CA ARG A 133 -1.03 0.47 6.38
C ARG A 133 -1.64 -0.93 6.47
N GLY A 134 -1.45 -1.74 5.43
CA GLY A 134 -1.96 -3.11 5.38
C GLY A 134 -2.47 -3.54 4.01
N SER A 135 -2.78 -4.82 3.90
CA SER A 135 -3.49 -5.37 2.75
C SER A 135 -5.00 -5.33 3.00
N HIS A 136 -5.71 -4.52 2.23
CA HIS A 136 -7.15 -4.27 2.41
C HIS A 136 -7.96 -4.82 1.23
N LEU A 137 -9.09 -5.48 1.53
CA LEU A 137 -10.01 -5.96 0.50
C LEU A 137 -11.05 -4.90 0.17
N ILE A 138 -10.93 -4.27 -0.99
CA ILE A 138 -11.81 -3.23 -1.50
C ILE A 138 -12.96 -3.86 -2.31
N PRO A 139 -14.22 -3.68 -1.90
CA PRO A 139 -15.35 -4.15 -2.70
C PRO A 139 -15.53 -3.29 -3.96
N LEU A 140 -16.12 -3.87 -5.01
CA LEU A 140 -16.62 -3.07 -6.13
C LEU A 140 -17.71 -2.09 -5.65
N PRO A 141 -17.82 -0.90 -6.28
CA PRO A 141 -18.84 0.05 -5.93
C PRO A 141 -20.23 -0.49 -6.29
N ILE A 142 -21.22 -0.10 -5.49
CA ILE A 142 -22.63 -0.33 -5.75
C ILE A 142 -23.10 0.73 -6.72
N CYS A 143 -23.67 0.32 -7.85
CA CYS A 143 -24.34 1.21 -8.78
C CYS A 143 -25.85 1.17 -8.51
N GLU A 144 -26.44 2.31 -8.20
CA GLU A 144 -27.86 2.45 -7.91
C GLU A 144 -28.49 3.54 -8.78
N SER A 145 -29.74 3.34 -9.19
CA SER A 145 -30.52 4.32 -9.93
C SER A 145 -31.75 4.68 -9.12
N SER A 146 -32.02 5.98 -9.00
CA SER A 146 -33.22 6.53 -8.38
C SER A 146 -34.29 6.94 -9.38
N PHE A 147 -34.13 6.57 -10.66
CA PHE A 147 -35.07 6.93 -11.72
C PHE A 147 -36.28 5.98 -11.77
N PRO A 148 -37.51 6.49 -11.99
CA PRO A 148 -37.91 7.90 -12.11
C PRO A 148 -38.32 8.55 -10.76
N PHE A 149 -38.28 9.89 -10.73
CA PHE A 149 -38.79 10.74 -9.64
C PHE A 149 -38.14 10.59 -8.26
N ASN A 150 -37.01 9.88 -8.14
CA ASN A 150 -36.32 9.68 -6.87
C ASN A 150 -37.21 9.08 -5.76
N LEU A 151 -38.13 8.17 -6.12
CA LEU A 151 -39.04 7.49 -5.20
C LEU A 151 -38.57 6.07 -4.83
N LEU A 152 -37.95 5.36 -5.77
CA LEU A 152 -37.41 4.00 -5.58
C LEU A 152 -35.94 3.95 -6.01
N ARG A 153 -35.12 3.19 -5.27
CA ARG A 153 -33.73 2.88 -5.61
C ARG A 153 -33.62 1.45 -6.10
N PHE A 154 -33.15 1.30 -7.33
CA PHE A 154 -32.78 0.03 -7.94
C PHE A 154 -31.25 -0.09 -7.92
N SER A 155 -30.72 -1.08 -7.20
CA SER A 155 -29.28 -1.25 -7.05
C SER A 155 -28.80 -2.59 -7.59
N CYS A 156 -27.60 -2.57 -8.17
CA CYS A 156 -26.87 -3.72 -8.67
C CYS A 156 -25.66 -3.95 -7.75
N VAL A 157 -25.66 -5.05 -7.00
CA VAL A 157 -24.57 -5.38 -6.07
C VAL A 157 -23.77 -6.57 -6.60
N ARG A 158 -22.46 -6.38 -6.73
CA ARG A 158 -21.48 -7.45 -6.98
C ARG A 158 -20.69 -7.74 -5.71
N LYS A 159 -20.27 -9.00 -5.55
CA LYS A 159 -19.50 -9.46 -4.39
C LYS A 159 -17.98 -9.47 -4.64
N ASP A 160 -17.55 -9.12 -5.83
CA ASP A 160 -16.14 -9.17 -6.21
C ASP A 160 -15.37 -8.13 -5.38
N ARG A 161 -14.17 -8.52 -4.93
CA ARG A 161 -13.27 -7.68 -4.13
C ARG A 161 -11.89 -7.68 -4.77
N GLN A 162 -11.20 -6.55 -4.70
CA GLN A 162 -9.82 -6.42 -5.12
C GLN A 162 -8.95 -6.11 -3.91
N THR A 163 -7.71 -6.60 -3.92
CA THR A 163 -6.74 -6.34 -2.86
C THR A 163 -6.02 -5.02 -3.14
N LEU A 164 -5.92 -4.18 -2.13
CA LEU A 164 -5.16 -2.93 -2.15
C LEU A 164 -4.08 -2.97 -1.07
N THR A 165 -2.84 -2.75 -1.46
CA THR A 165 -1.72 -2.63 -0.51
C THR A 165 -1.53 -1.18 -0.12
N VAL A 166 -1.73 -0.88 1.17
CA VAL A 166 -1.46 0.43 1.75
C VAL A 166 -0.08 0.40 2.40
N ARG A 167 0.89 1.07 1.80
CA ARG A 167 2.28 1.21 2.27
C ARG A 167 2.36 2.17 3.47
N PRO A 168 3.34 1.99 4.36
CA PRO A 168 3.59 2.96 5.42
C PRO A 168 3.95 4.33 4.84
N VAL A 169 3.70 5.39 5.60
CA VAL A 169 4.25 6.70 5.29
C VAL A 169 5.78 6.63 5.38
N PHE A 170 6.47 7.34 4.49
CA PHE A 170 7.92 7.42 4.51
C PHE A 170 8.39 8.78 3.99
N TYR A 171 9.59 9.15 4.40
CA TYR A 171 10.20 10.44 4.11
C TYR A 171 11.63 10.24 3.61
N ARG A 172 12.13 11.22 2.88
CA ARG A 172 13.55 11.28 2.57
C ARG A 172 14.31 11.79 3.79
N LEU A 173 15.21 10.99 4.32
CA LEU A 173 16.00 11.33 5.50
C LEU A 173 17.29 12.07 5.12
N GLN A 174 17.76 12.92 6.03
CA GLN A 174 19.08 13.53 5.94
C GLN A 174 20.08 12.62 6.66
N MET A 175 20.68 11.67 5.94
CA MET A 175 21.61 10.71 6.54
C MET A 175 23.04 10.89 6.04
N ARG A 176 24.03 10.73 6.92
CA ARG A 176 25.45 10.69 6.51
C ARG A 176 25.80 9.34 5.87
N LEU A 177 25.53 9.24 4.57
CA LEU A 177 25.77 8.05 3.75
C LEU A 177 27.25 7.75 3.45
N SER A 178 28.16 8.70 3.75
CA SER A 178 29.60 8.53 3.56
C SER A 178 30.17 7.36 4.36
N HIS A 179 29.49 6.93 5.42
CA HIS A 179 29.84 5.71 6.14
C HIS A 179 29.38 4.44 5.40
N LEU A 180 28.21 4.44 4.78
CA LEU A 180 27.65 3.29 4.05
C LEU A 180 28.44 2.92 2.80
N ALA A 181 29.04 3.92 2.12
CA ALA A 181 29.72 3.77 0.84
C ALA A 181 31.20 3.31 0.92
N ALA A 182 31.71 2.93 2.09
CA ALA A 182 33.09 2.40 2.15
C ALA A 182 33.20 1.10 1.36
N GLU A 183 34.26 1.03 0.55
CA GLU A 183 34.52 0.02 -0.48
C GLU A 183 34.02 -1.37 -0.11
N SER A 184 33.06 -1.85 -0.91
CA SER A 184 32.62 -3.24 -0.90
C SER A 184 33.84 -4.14 -1.11
N ARG A 185 34.15 -5.00 -0.12
CA ARG A 185 35.21 -6.02 -0.23
C ARG A 185 34.88 -7.13 -1.23
N TYR A 186 33.75 -7.04 -1.95
CA TYR A 186 33.37 -7.99 -2.99
C TYR A 186 34.45 -8.13 -4.09
N GLY A 187 35.32 -7.12 -4.26
CA GLY A 187 36.41 -7.15 -5.23
C GLY A 187 37.77 -7.70 -4.75
N LEU A 188 37.95 -8.04 -3.47
CA LEU A 188 39.29 -8.32 -2.91
C LEU A 188 39.55 -9.79 -2.49
N SER A 189 38.58 -10.69 -2.62
CA SER A 189 38.80 -12.11 -2.38
C SER A 189 38.63 -12.89 -3.68
N GLY A 190 39.74 -13.01 -4.42
CA GLY A 190 39.85 -14.00 -5.48
C GLY A 190 39.69 -15.40 -4.91
N SER A 191 38.55 -16.03 -5.14
CA SER A 191 38.45 -17.49 -5.20
C SER A 191 37.84 -17.86 -6.54
N ALA A 192 38.69 -18.40 -7.40
CA ALA A 192 38.33 -18.96 -8.69
C ALA A 192 37.25 -20.04 -8.53
N GLY A 193 36.22 -19.99 -9.39
CA GLY A 193 35.43 -21.19 -9.70
C GLY A 193 33.94 -21.20 -9.36
N ARG A 194 33.30 -20.10 -8.96
CA ARG A 194 31.83 -20.09 -8.79
C ARG A 194 31.20 -18.96 -9.58
N ALA A 195 30.48 -19.35 -10.64
CA ALA A 195 29.60 -18.56 -11.50
C ALA A 195 29.71 -17.04 -11.27
N GLU A 196 30.54 -16.37 -12.07
CA GLU A 196 30.52 -14.92 -12.19
C GLU A 196 29.07 -14.48 -12.39
N VAL A 197 28.48 -13.87 -11.37
CA VAL A 197 27.20 -13.20 -11.51
C VAL A 197 27.47 -12.09 -12.53
N SER A 198 27.06 -12.33 -13.76
CA SER A 198 27.22 -11.35 -14.82
C SER A 198 26.57 -10.05 -14.34
N PRO A 199 27.29 -8.93 -14.36
CA PRO A 199 26.80 -7.69 -13.76
C PRO A 199 25.46 -7.31 -14.41
N GLU A 200 24.51 -6.80 -13.61
CA GLU A 200 23.17 -6.53 -14.11
C GLU A 200 23.20 -5.40 -15.13
N TYR A 201 22.60 -5.64 -16.30
CA TYR A 201 22.56 -4.68 -17.39
C TYR A 201 21.80 -3.41 -16.96
N ALA A 202 22.49 -2.27 -16.99
CA ALA A 202 21.97 -0.97 -16.60
C ALA A 202 21.30 -0.22 -17.76
N GLY A 203 21.74 -0.48 -18.99
CA GLY A 203 21.23 0.20 -20.18
C GLY A 203 22.26 0.33 -21.29
N ASN A 204 21.95 1.17 -22.28
CA ASN A 204 22.87 1.53 -23.35
C ASN A 204 23.32 2.99 -23.20
N ARG A 205 24.57 3.27 -23.56
CA ARG A 205 25.04 4.63 -23.85
C ARG A 205 25.70 4.70 -25.23
N PRO A 206 25.86 5.88 -25.84
CA PRO A 206 26.67 6.04 -27.03
C PRO A 206 28.08 5.48 -26.82
N PHE A 207 28.59 4.77 -27.83
CA PHE A 207 29.96 4.27 -27.83
C PHE A 207 30.93 5.45 -27.87
N LEU A 208 31.90 5.46 -26.95
CA LEU A 208 32.96 6.46 -26.90
C LEU A 208 34.29 5.84 -27.33
N PRO A 209 35.18 6.59 -28.00
CA PRO A 209 36.53 6.13 -28.27
C PRO A 209 37.23 5.71 -26.96
N GLY A 210 37.66 4.45 -26.89
CA GLY A 210 38.22 3.84 -25.66
C GLY A 210 37.32 2.79 -25.01
N ASP A 211 36.05 2.71 -25.41
CA ASP A 211 35.16 1.62 -24.99
C ASP A 211 35.62 0.27 -25.53
N SER A 212 35.51 -0.78 -24.72
CA SER A 212 35.82 -2.14 -25.17
C SER A 212 34.83 -2.59 -26.25
N PRO A 213 35.30 -3.06 -27.43
CA PRO A 213 34.43 -3.58 -28.48
C PRO A 213 33.56 -4.77 -28.03
N ARG A 214 34.00 -5.51 -26.99
CA ARG A 214 33.25 -6.63 -26.41
C ARG A 214 31.94 -6.20 -25.73
N ARG A 215 31.81 -4.93 -25.36
CA ARG A 215 30.62 -4.36 -24.71
C ARG A 215 29.67 -3.70 -25.70
N ILE A 216 29.88 -3.81 -27.00
CA ILE A 216 28.96 -3.25 -28.01
C ILE A 216 27.61 -3.98 -27.95
N ASP A 217 26.53 -3.21 -27.91
CA ASP A 217 25.18 -3.72 -28.10
C ASP A 217 24.80 -3.65 -29.57
N THR A 218 24.96 -4.76 -30.27
CA THR A 218 24.62 -4.87 -31.70
C THR A 218 23.14 -4.63 -31.97
N ARG A 219 22.24 -4.96 -31.02
CA ARG A 219 20.79 -4.78 -31.18
C ARG A 219 20.40 -3.31 -31.00
N ALA A 220 20.98 -2.62 -30.03
CA ALA A 220 20.77 -1.19 -29.86
C ALA A 220 21.39 -0.39 -31.01
N TRP A 221 22.59 -0.79 -31.48
CA TRP A 221 23.23 -0.18 -32.65
C TRP A 221 22.37 -0.31 -33.90
N ALA A 222 21.83 -1.49 -34.19
CA ALA A 222 20.96 -1.69 -35.34
C ALA A 222 19.68 -0.83 -35.29
N ARG A 223 19.13 -0.56 -34.10
CA ARG A 223 17.92 0.27 -33.92
C ARG A 223 18.18 1.76 -33.99
N LEU A 224 19.29 2.20 -33.40
CA LEU A 224 19.63 3.63 -33.25
C LEU A 224 20.51 4.14 -34.39
N SER A 225 21.01 3.26 -35.27
CA SER A 225 21.97 3.57 -36.35
C SER A 225 23.27 4.24 -35.88
N VAL A 226 23.54 4.20 -34.58
CA VAL A 226 24.74 4.74 -33.93
C VAL A 226 25.30 3.67 -32.98
N PRO A 227 26.63 3.43 -32.95
CA PRO A 227 27.22 2.43 -32.07
C PRO A 227 26.89 2.70 -30.60
N ALA A 228 26.45 1.67 -29.88
CA ALA A 228 26.03 1.75 -28.49
C ALA A 228 26.79 0.73 -27.63
N THR A 229 27.22 1.16 -26.43
CA THR A 229 27.90 0.33 -25.45
C THR A 229 26.92 -0.10 -24.36
N LYS A 230 26.91 -1.39 -24.02
CA LYS A 230 26.19 -1.94 -22.86
C LYS A 230 26.83 -1.39 -21.58
N GLN A 231 26.04 -0.70 -20.77
CA GLN A 231 26.38 -0.38 -19.41
C GLN A 231 25.85 -1.45 -18.49
N TYR A 232 26.66 -1.81 -17.51
CA TYR A 232 26.33 -2.74 -16.46
C TYR A 232 26.51 -2.01 -15.13
N HIS A 233 25.70 -2.34 -14.14
CA HIS A 233 25.93 -1.88 -12.78
C HIS A 233 27.27 -2.44 -12.28
N ASN A 234 28.03 -1.64 -11.54
CA ASN A 234 29.33 -2.07 -11.03
C ASN A 234 29.14 -3.00 -9.84
N ASP A 235 30.04 -3.97 -9.64
CA ASP A 235 29.99 -4.93 -8.51
C ASP A 235 30.49 -4.31 -7.19
N SER A 236 30.78 -3.01 -7.19
CA SER A 236 31.29 -2.26 -6.06
C SER A 236 30.20 -1.70 -5.14
N ASP A 237 28.93 -2.06 -5.37
CA ASP A 237 27.84 -1.56 -4.55
C ASP A 237 27.93 -2.05 -3.12
N SER A 238 27.60 -1.17 -2.19
CA SER A 238 27.52 -1.51 -0.78
C SER A 238 26.22 -2.27 -0.51
N HIS A 239 26.33 -3.48 0.03
CA HIS A 239 25.19 -4.32 0.37
C HIS A 239 24.76 -4.07 1.82
N VAL A 240 23.47 -3.82 2.02
CA VAL A 240 22.88 -3.45 3.31
C VAL A 240 21.80 -4.45 3.70
N GLY A 241 21.84 -4.87 4.96
CA GLY A 241 20.74 -5.58 5.61
C GLY A 241 19.89 -4.63 6.45
N LEU A 242 18.57 -4.82 6.46
CA LEU A 242 17.66 -4.09 7.34
C LEU A 242 17.08 -5.04 8.39
N VAL A 243 17.05 -4.60 9.64
CA VAL A 243 16.39 -5.30 10.74
C VAL A 243 15.35 -4.37 11.35
N LEU A 244 14.10 -4.81 11.39
CA LEU A 244 13.00 -4.11 12.05
C LEU A 244 12.50 -4.94 13.23
N ASP A 245 12.59 -4.37 14.43
CA ASP A 245 11.96 -4.89 15.63
C ASP A 245 10.46 -4.62 15.58
N THR A 246 9.67 -5.66 15.82
CA THR A 246 8.21 -5.62 15.92
C THR A 246 7.72 -6.11 17.28
N ARG A 247 8.64 -6.29 18.25
CA ARG A 247 8.30 -6.77 19.59
C ARG A 247 7.56 -5.73 20.38
N ILE A 248 6.38 -6.10 20.85
CA ILE A 248 5.55 -5.23 21.68
C ILE A 248 5.16 -5.99 22.94
N GLU A 249 5.12 -5.27 24.06
CA GLU A 249 4.69 -5.82 25.33
C GLU A 249 3.23 -6.30 25.26
N SER A 250 2.98 -7.51 25.73
CA SER A 250 1.66 -8.16 25.68
C SER A 250 0.54 -7.32 26.31
N ALA A 251 0.86 -6.42 27.26
CA ALA A 251 -0.11 -5.50 27.85
C ALA A 251 -0.70 -4.51 26.82
N LYS A 252 0.12 -3.95 25.93
CA LYS A 252 -0.32 -3.02 24.88
C LYS A 252 -1.10 -3.73 23.77
N VAL A 253 -0.73 -4.97 23.47
CA VAL A 253 -1.47 -5.82 22.50
C VAL A 253 -2.89 -6.13 23.02
N ARG A 254 -3.03 -6.37 24.33
CA ARG A 254 -4.32 -6.68 24.99
C ARG A 254 -5.23 -5.47 25.20
N SER A 255 -4.71 -4.25 25.15
CA SER A 255 -5.51 -3.02 25.24
C SER A 255 -6.49 -2.84 24.07
N GLY A 256 -6.40 -3.68 23.02
CA GLY A 256 -7.29 -3.61 21.87
C GLY A 256 -7.10 -2.34 21.02
N ALA A 257 -6.04 -1.58 21.29
CA ALA A 257 -5.66 -0.43 20.48
C ALA A 257 -5.39 -0.93 19.05
N GLN A 258 -6.18 -0.43 18.11
CA GLN A 258 -6.15 -0.90 16.72
C GLN A 258 -4.83 -0.52 16.02
N GLU A 259 -4.13 0.48 16.55
CA GLU A 259 -2.82 0.96 16.08
C GLU A 259 -1.88 1.16 17.26
N ILE A 260 -0.61 0.81 17.06
CA ILE A 260 0.44 0.95 18.08
C ILE A 260 1.46 1.96 17.53
N PRO A 261 1.45 3.22 18.01
CA PRO A 261 2.15 4.31 17.35
C PRO A 261 3.66 4.10 17.29
N GLU A 262 4.25 3.44 18.28
CA GLU A 262 5.67 3.11 18.29
C GLU A 262 6.04 2.17 17.13
N LEU A 263 5.19 1.17 16.86
CA LEU A 263 5.37 0.25 15.73
C LEU A 263 5.17 0.98 14.40
N GLU A 264 4.11 1.79 14.28
CA GLU A 264 3.88 2.61 13.07
C GLU A 264 5.09 3.48 12.76
N ALA A 265 5.67 4.11 13.79
CA ALA A 265 6.84 4.95 13.68
C ALA A 265 8.09 4.15 13.28
N ALA A 266 8.34 2.99 13.89
CA ALA A 266 9.46 2.12 13.54
C ALA A 266 9.36 1.64 12.07
N VAL A 267 8.16 1.25 11.64
CA VAL A 267 7.89 0.85 10.25
C VAL A 267 8.11 2.03 9.30
N SER A 268 7.59 3.21 9.62
CA SER A 268 7.78 4.45 8.84
C SER A 268 9.26 4.83 8.74
N LEU A 269 10.00 4.73 9.84
CA LEU A 269 11.45 4.98 9.86
C LEU A 269 12.21 3.97 9.00
N CYS A 270 11.91 2.68 9.11
CA CYS A 270 12.51 1.64 8.28
C CYS A 270 12.23 1.86 6.79
N ALA A 271 10.98 2.19 6.43
CA ALA A 271 10.59 2.54 5.07
C ALA A 271 11.34 3.79 4.55
N SER A 272 11.53 4.79 5.41
CA SER A 272 12.25 6.03 5.11
C SER A 272 13.75 5.80 4.91
N ILE A 273 14.37 4.96 5.74
CA ILE A 273 15.76 4.54 5.60
C ILE A 273 15.94 3.80 4.28
N ALA A 274 15.10 2.79 4.00
CA ALA A 274 15.15 2.03 2.75
C ALA A 274 15.02 2.93 1.52
N PHE A 275 14.07 3.86 1.53
CA PHE A 275 13.87 4.85 0.47
C PHE A 275 15.07 5.79 0.29
N THR A 276 15.78 6.11 1.37
CA THR A 276 16.90 7.06 1.34
C THR A 276 18.20 6.39 0.87
N ILE A 277 18.49 5.17 1.35
CA ILE A 277 19.75 4.46 1.03
C ILE A 277 19.76 3.82 -0.36
N GLN A 278 18.58 3.57 -0.97
CA GLN A 278 18.46 2.88 -2.26
C GLN A 278 19.28 3.46 -3.41
N ARG A 279 19.62 4.76 -3.32
CA ARG A 279 20.41 5.46 -4.35
C ARG A 279 21.91 5.16 -4.27
N HIS A 280 22.36 4.64 -3.13
CA HIS A 280 23.78 4.48 -2.81
C HIS A 280 24.14 3.03 -2.45
N CYS A 281 23.16 2.24 -2.02
CA CYS A 281 23.36 0.90 -1.52
C CYS A 281 22.26 -0.04 -2.03
N LEU A 282 22.57 -1.33 -2.04
CA LEU A 282 21.62 -2.39 -2.32
C LEU A 282 21.10 -3.01 -1.03
N ILE A 283 19.79 -3.04 -0.88
CA ILE A 283 19.15 -3.76 0.21
C ILE A 283 19.04 -5.22 -0.22
N ASP A 284 19.79 -6.11 0.43
CA ASP A 284 19.83 -7.53 0.06
C ASP A 284 18.81 -8.36 0.84
N TRP A 285 18.53 -7.98 2.08
CA TRP A 285 17.54 -8.66 2.91
C TRP A 285 16.91 -7.73 3.93
N LEU A 286 15.70 -8.08 4.34
CA LEU A 286 14.95 -7.42 5.40
C LEU A 286 14.50 -8.48 6.39
N LEU A 287 14.88 -8.31 7.65
CA LEU A 287 14.31 -9.03 8.77
C LEU A 287 13.19 -8.17 9.36
N ALA A 288 11.94 -8.56 9.15
CA ALA A 288 10.77 -7.88 9.68
C ALA A 288 10.16 -8.73 10.81
N GLY A 289 10.47 -8.38 12.05
CA GLY A 289 10.17 -9.22 13.20
C GLY A 289 10.90 -10.56 13.13
N ALA A 290 10.17 -11.68 13.11
CA ALA A 290 10.74 -13.02 13.00
C ALA A 290 10.92 -13.50 11.55
N GLU A 291 10.38 -12.77 10.57
CA GLU A 291 10.41 -13.18 9.17
C GLU A 291 11.58 -12.54 8.42
N LEU A 292 12.35 -13.38 7.74
CA LEU A 292 13.51 -12.96 6.97
C LEU A 292 13.20 -13.04 5.47
N HIS A 293 13.25 -11.89 4.81
CA HIS A 293 12.95 -11.75 3.39
C HIS A 293 14.24 -11.52 2.59
N ASP A 294 14.50 -12.38 1.61
CA ASP A 294 15.62 -12.25 0.69
C ASP A 294 15.21 -11.40 -0.52
N LEU A 295 15.75 -10.18 -0.58
CA LEU A 295 15.48 -9.20 -1.62
C LEU A 295 16.48 -9.30 -2.77
N ALA A 296 17.60 -10.01 -2.58
CA ALA A 296 18.63 -10.18 -3.60
C ALA A 296 18.12 -10.98 -4.81
N THR A 297 17.06 -11.77 -4.62
CA THR A 297 16.35 -12.51 -5.67
C THR A 297 15.59 -11.61 -6.64
N TRP A 298 15.30 -10.36 -6.26
CA TRP A 298 14.55 -9.41 -7.07
C TRP A 298 15.47 -8.44 -7.84
N PRO A 299 15.03 -7.95 -9.02
CA PRO A 299 15.75 -6.91 -9.75
C PRO A 299 16.01 -5.69 -8.87
N ARG A 300 17.18 -5.05 -9.04
CA ARG A 300 17.61 -3.92 -8.19
C ARG A 300 16.56 -2.80 -8.10
N THR A 301 15.86 -2.54 -9.20
CA THR A 301 14.82 -1.50 -9.29
C THR A 301 13.57 -1.79 -8.46
N MET A 302 13.31 -3.05 -8.11
CA MET A 302 12.10 -3.45 -7.37
C MET A 302 12.34 -3.68 -5.88
N ARG A 303 13.60 -3.70 -5.42
CA ARG A 303 13.91 -4.14 -4.04
C ARG A 303 13.28 -3.24 -2.98
N VAL A 304 13.26 -1.92 -3.20
CA VAL A 304 12.70 -0.96 -2.23
C VAL A 304 11.18 -0.98 -2.25
N ASP A 305 10.58 -1.14 -3.43
CA ASP A 305 9.13 -1.37 -3.54
C ASP A 305 8.72 -2.63 -2.77
N ARG A 306 9.50 -3.71 -2.86
CA ARG A 306 9.30 -4.92 -2.06
C ARG A 306 9.48 -4.69 -0.57
N VAL A 307 10.48 -3.91 -0.15
CA VAL A 307 10.61 -3.50 1.26
C VAL A 307 9.34 -2.80 1.74
N HIS A 308 8.84 -1.80 1.01
CA HIS A 308 7.63 -1.08 1.41
C HIS A 308 6.36 -1.96 1.41
N GLU A 309 6.28 -2.92 0.51
CA GLU A 309 5.18 -3.91 0.49
C GLU A 309 5.23 -4.87 1.67
N ILE A 310 6.42 -5.39 2.02
CA ILE A 310 6.58 -6.23 3.21
C ILE A 310 6.23 -5.42 4.46
N LEU A 311 6.77 -4.20 4.58
CA LEU A 311 6.50 -3.30 5.70
C LEU A 311 5.01 -2.93 5.84
N ALA A 312 4.26 -2.93 4.74
CA ALA A 312 2.81 -2.73 4.78
C ALA A 312 2.09 -3.85 5.55
N THR A 313 2.57 -5.09 5.50
CA THR A 313 1.92 -6.26 6.11
C THR A 313 2.52 -6.67 7.45
N VAL A 314 3.52 -5.95 7.96
CA VAL A 314 4.17 -6.27 9.24
C VAL A 314 3.20 -6.10 10.40
N GLU A 315 3.06 -7.16 11.21
CA GLU A 315 2.25 -7.21 12.42
C GLU A 315 3.12 -7.21 13.70
N PRO A 316 2.58 -6.75 14.84
CA PRO A 316 3.27 -6.82 16.11
C PRO A 316 3.46 -8.27 16.56
N ALA A 317 4.61 -8.54 17.19
CA ALA A 317 4.92 -9.85 17.75
C ALA A 317 5.18 -9.74 19.25
N GLU A 318 4.86 -10.78 20.01
CA GLU A 318 5.17 -10.80 21.45
C GLU A 318 6.58 -11.33 21.73
N ARG A 319 7.00 -12.35 20.99
CA ARG A 319 8.26 -13.07 21.19
C ARG A 319 8.84 -13.54 19.87
N TYR A 320 10.15 -13.70 19.85
CA TYR A 320 10.89 -14.30 18.74
C TYR A 320 11.65 -15.52 19.21
N ASP A 321 11.93 -16.41 18.25
CA ASP A 321 12.88 -17.50 18.39
C ASP A 321 14.27 -16.99 17.97
N TRP A 322 15.04 -16.54 18.96
CA TRP A 322 16.30 -15.85 18.74
C TRP A 322 17.40 -16.73 18.20
N ASP A 323 17.48 -17.97 18.68
CA ASP A 323 18.51 -18.92 18.24
C ASP A 323 18.36 -19.15 16.73
N ARG A 324 17.12 -19.37 16.28
CA ARG A 324 16.80 -19.51 14.86
C ARG A 324 17.12 -18.26 14.05
N MET A 325 16.85 -17.07 14.58
CA MET A 325 17.15 -15.81 13.90
C MET A 325 18.66 -15.56 13.80
N ALA A 326 19.41 -15.80 14.88
CA ALA A 326 20.86 -15.63 14.92
C ALA A 326 21.54 -16.57 13.90
N ASP A 327 21.13 -17.84 13.87
CA ASP A 327 21.63 -18.82 12.89
C ASP A 327 21.33 -18.40 11.44
N ALA A 328 20.11 -17.90 11.19
CA ALA A 328 19.74 -17.39 9.89
C ALA A 328 20.60 -16.17 9.48
N LEU A 329 20.95 -15.29 10.41
CA LEU A 329 21.67 -14.06 10.12
C LEU A 329 23.20 -14.23 10.08
N ALA A 330 23.76 -15.20 10.81
CA ALA A 330 25.20 -15.39 10.96
C ALA A 330 25.94 -15.47 9.60
N ASN A 331 25.39 -16.23 8.65
CA ASN A 331 25.96 -16.38 7.30
C ASN A 331 25.73 -15.14 6.41
N ARG A 332 24.73 -14.32 6.71
CA ARG A 332 24.37 -13.13 5.94
C ARG A 332 25.25 -11.94 6.30
N PHE A 333 25.61 -11.77 7.57
CA PHE A 333 26.48 -10.66 8.00
C PHE A 333 27.81 -10.60 7.26
N ARG A 334 28.41 -11.76 6.97
CA ARG A 334 29.69 -11.84 6.23
C ARG A 334 29.63 -11.25 4.83
N ARG A 335 28.43 -11.17 4.23
CA ARG A 335 28.19 -10.65 2.88
C ARG A 335 27.76 -9.19 2.87
N MET A 336 27.49 -8.59 4.03
CA MET A 336 26.99 -7.23 4.14
C MET A 336 28.11 -6.24 4.44
N SER A 337 27.96 -5.04 3.89
CA SER A 337 28.82 -3.88 4.21
C SER A 337 28.33 -3.19 5.48
N GLU A 338 27.01 -3.12 5.66
CA GLU A 338 26.36 -2.53 6.82
C GLU A 338 25.03 -3.22 7.12
N VAL A 339 24.64 -3.25 8.39
CA VAL A 339 23.29 -3.63 8.81
C VAL A 339 22.70 -2.50 9.64
N VAL A 340 21.49 -2.10 9.27
CA VAL A 340 20.75 -1.06 9.97
C VAL A 340 19.64 -1.71 10.79
N PHE A 341 19.66 -1.45 12.09
CA PHE A 341 18.66 -1.90 13.04
C PHE A 341 17.68 -0.77 13.33
N VAL A 342 16.39 -1.04 13.24
CA VAL A 342 15.31 -0.15 13.66
C VAL A 342 14.58 -0.84 14.81
N LEU A 343 14.81 -0.34 16.01
CA LEU A 343 14.46 -1.00 17.26
C LEU A 343 13.37 -0.22 18.00
N LEU A 344 12.40 -0.94 18.56
CA LEU A 344 11.41 -0.37 19.47
C LEU A 344 11.97 -0.27 20.89
N ARG A 345 12.85 -1.20 21.24
CA ARG A 345 13.53 -1.26 22.53
C ARG A 345 14.93 -1.80 22.36
N TRP A 346 15.81 -1.36 23.25
CA TRP A 346 17.15 -1.90 23.36
C TRP A 346 17.18 -3.01 24.42
N ASP A 347 17.71 -4.19 24.07
CA ASP A 347 17.90 -5.33 24.98
C ASP A 347 19.24 -6.04 24.74
N GLN A 348 19.59 -6.95 25.66
CA GLN A 348 20.83 -7.74 25.55
C GLN A 348 20.86 -8.57 24.26
N THR A 349 19.72 -9.08 23.82
CA THR A 349 19.63 -9.89 22.59
C THR A 349 20.12 -9.15 21.35
N TYR A 350 19.73 -7.88 21.19
CA TYR A 350 20.25 -7.06 20.10
C TYR A 350 21.74 -6.71 20.29
N SER A 351 22.22 -6.60 21.53
CA SER A 351 23.66 -6.46 21.81
C SER A 351 24.44 -7.67 21.31
N ASP A 352 23.99 -8.88 21.62
CA ASP A 352 24.66 -10.14 21.22
C ASP A 352 24.67 -10.29 19.68
N LEU A 353 23.58 -9.91 19.03
CA LEU A 353 23.46 -9.95 17.56
C LEU A 353 24.35 -8.88 16.89
N LEU A 354 24.48 -7.70 17.50
CA LEU A 354 25.45 -6.69 17.05
C LEU A 354 26.88 -7.17 17.21
N GLU A 355 27.23 -7.83 18.31
CA GLU A 355 28.54 -8.45 18.51
C GLU A 355 28.83 -9.51 17.45
N LEU A 356 27.85 -10.35 17.09
CA LEU A 356 27.96 -11.32 16.02
C LEU A 356 28.24 -10.66 14.66
N ALA A 357 27.55 -9.55 14.36
CA ALA A 357 27.75 -8.80 13.12
C ALA A 357 29.12 -8.10 13.09
N VAL A 358 29.57 -7.52 14.21
CA VAL A 358 30.90 -6.92 14.37
C VAL A 358 32.00 -7.97 14.24
N ALA A 359 31.82 -9.15 14.82
CA ALA A 359 32.74 -10.29 14.65
C ALA A 359 32.84 -10.73 13.18
N ALA A 360 31.74 -10.64 12.43
CA ALA A 360 31.72 -10.83 10.98
C ALA A 360 32.31 -9.66 10.18
N ARG A 361 32.84 -8.63 10.86
CA ARG A 361 33.37 -7.37 10.28
C ARG A 361 32.34 -6.61 9.45
N CYS A 362 31.06 -6.74 9.80
CA CYS A 362 29.96 -5.95 9.28
C CYS A 362 29.81 -4.70 10.16
N ARG A 363 29.57 -3.54 9.54
CA ARG A 363 29.22 -2.33 10.30
C ARG A 363 27.77 -2.38 10.72
N CYS A 364 27.47 -1.78 11.86
CA CYS A 364 26.13 -1.79 12.41
C CYS A 364 25.73 -0.40 12.90
N THR A 365 24.54 0.02 12.48
CA THR A 365 23.92 1.27 12.92
C THR A 365 22.56 0.92 13.50
N ALA A 366 22.28 1.34 14.74
CA ALA A 366 21.01 1.04 15.39
C ALA A 366 20.25 2.33 15.68
N TYR A 367 19.01 2.40 15.23
CA TYR A 367 18.07 3.47 15.48
C TYR A 367 17.01 2.99 16.45
N THR A 368 16.81 3.69 17.55
CA THR A 368 15.76 3.36 18.53
C THR A 368 14.65 4.40 18.48
N VAL A 369 13.40 3.94 18.42
CA VAL A 369 12.21 4.80 18.58
C VAL A 369 12.00 5.05 20.08
N VAL A 370 11.99 6.31 20.50
CA VAL A 370 11.87 6.66 21.92
C VAL A 370 10.39 6.69 22.28
N ALA A 371 9.97 5.80 23.18
CA ALA A 371 8.61 5.83 23.71
C ALA A 371 8.34 7.17 24.43
N PRO A 372 7.11 7.69 24.38
CA PRO A 372 6.75 8.93 25.08
C PRO A 372 7.03 8.79 26.59
N GLY A 373 7.85 9.67 27.16
CA GLY A 373 8.18 9.68 28.59
C GLY A 373 9.39 8.82 29.01
N ALA A 374 10.12 8.20 28.07
CA ALA A 374 11.41 7.58 28.38
C ALA A 374 12.52 8.64 28.54
N ASP A 375 13.36 8.48 29.56
CA ASP A 375 14.40 9.45 29.99
C ASP A 375 15.63 9.51 29.06
N ARG A 376 15.49 9.10 27.79
CA ARG A 376 16.58 9.15 26.80
C ARG A 376 16.45 10.39 25.92
N PRO A 377 17.38 11.36 26.00
CA PRO A 377 17.34 12.54 25.15
C PRO A 377 17.43 12.18 23.66
N LYS A 378 16.71 12.97 22.84
CA LYS A 378 16.74 12.90 21.38
C LYS A 378 18.15 13.21 20.87
N GLY A 379 18.66 12.40 19.94
CA GLY A 379 20.01 12.57 19.37
C GLY A 379 21.16 12.05 20.24
N GLU A 380 20.88 11.40 21.37
CA GLU A 380 21.93 10.73 22.14
C GLU A 380 22.49 9.57 21.31
N THR A 381 23.80 9.63 21.10
CA THR A 381 24.59 8.65 20.36
C THR A 381 25.41 7.87 21.36
N VAL A 382 24.96 6.67 21.71
CA VAL A 382 25.74 5.77 22.56
C VAL A 382 26.59 4.90 21.65
N ARG A 383 27.91 5.01 21.78
CA ARG A 383 28.84 4.07 21.16
C ARG A 383 28.89 2.81 22.01
N VAL A 384 28.40 1.70 21.45
CA VAL A 384 28.53 0.37 22.05
C VAL A 384 29.58 -0.38 21.24
N GLY A 385 30.82 -0.41 21.73
CA GLY A 385 31.96 -0.95 21.00
C GLY A 385 32.24 -0.18 19.70
N SER A 386 32.14 -0.87 18.55
CA SER A 386 32.29 -0.26 17.21
C SER A 386 30.96 0.17 16.57
N SER A 387 29.83 -0.05 17.26
CA SER A 387 28.48 0.22 16.78
C SER A 387 27.94 1.54 17.33
N MET A 388 27.12 2.23 16.53
CA MET A 388 26.48 3.49 16.92
C MET A 388 24.99 3.25 17.16
N VAL A 389 24.54 3.50 18.38
CA VAL A 389 23.11 3.48 18.74
C VAL A 389 22.62 4.92 18.82
N MET A 390 21.61 5.25 18.01
CA MET A 390 21.04 6.58 17.87
C MET A 390 19.58 6.59 18.31
N SER A 391 19.28 7.50 19.23
CA SER A 391 17.92 7.85 19.62
C SER A 391 17.32 8.84 18.61
N VAL A 392 16.32 8.40 17.83
CA VAL A 392 15.83 9.18 16.66
C VAL A 392 14.81 10.26 17.05
N GLY A 393 13.86 9.91 17.91
CA GLY A 393 12.77 10.81 18.30
C GLY A 393 11.52 10.06 18.75
N THR A 394 10.47 10.82 19.03
CA THR A 394 9.17 10.26 19.44
C THR A 394 8.37 9.74 18.23
N PRO A 395 7.39 8.85 18.43
CA PRO A 395 6.58 8.32 17.34
C PRO A 395 5.90 9.39 16.50
N GLU A 396 5.37 10.44 17.13
CA GLU A 396 4.68 11.55 16.46
C GLU A 396 5.61 12.36 15.56
N GLU A 397 6.86 12.56 15.98
CA GLU A 397 7.85 13.28 15.17
C GLU A 397 8.25 12.48 13.94
N ILE A 398 8.46 11.17 14.09
CA ILE A 398 8.79 10.26 13.00
C ILE A 398 7.64 10.20 11.99
N LEU A 399 6.41 10.00 12.48
CA LEU A 399 5.21 9.93 11.63
C LEU A 399 4.87 11.25 10.95
N ALA A 400 5.30 12.39 11.51
CA ALA A 400 5.17 13.70 10.88
C ALA A 400 6.35 14.05 9.95
N GLY A 401 7.38 13.19 9.86
CA GLY A 401 8.60 13.46 9.08
C GLY A 401 9.49 14.57 9.68
N ARG A 402 9.31 14.91 10.95
CA ARG A 402 10.05 15.97 11.66
C ARG A 402 11.32 15.41 12.32
N LEU A 403 12.17 14.80 11.49
CA LEU A 403 13.44 14.21 11.91
C LEU A 403 14.61 15.13 11.63
N GLY A 404 15.51 15.23 12.60
CA GLY A 404 16.81 15.88 12.42
C GLY A 404 17.76 15.04 11.56
N PRO A 405 18.99 15.52 11.32
CA PRO A 405 20.00 14.75 10.61
C PRO A 405 20.38 13.47 11.39
N LEU A 406 20.54 12.37 10.65
CA LEU A 406 20.89 11.04 11.14
C LEU A 406 22.30 10.59 10.71
#